data_AF-G4YSQ8-F1
#
_entry.id   AF-G4YSQ8-F1
#
_cell.length_a   1.000
_cell.length_b   1.000
_cell.length_c   1.000
_cell.angle_alpha   90.00
_cell.angle_beta   90.00
_cell.angle_gamma   90.00
#
_symmetry.space_group_name_H-M   'P 1'
#
loop_
_entity.id
_entity.type
_entity.pdbx_description
1 polymer ?
#
loop_
_entity_poly.entity_id
_entity_poly.type
_entity_poly.pdbx_seq_one_letter_code
_entity_poly.pdbx_strand_id
1 'polypeptide(L)'
;MKSEAELSDKEWRQMRRQMSKLDFDPVPETPALLPRSLYGESDKELAAICEEHEKPEEALESAVVAADACSNHNDSPTSRSCSGISPGRESIVLSAPIRSAIPASYPDDINQKQSEKEAIKARVLDAQLAMAQEATRRSIMSAFMELRAKKTKDEALERSKLSAAHMTDVATLKNKVKELKLRVAQAEAKREQQELLLDRFSELTAKQSHRNEYAFAGGAQQLNKR
;
A
#
# COMPACT_ATOMS: atom_id res chain seq x y z
N MET A 1 -22.20 37.41 29.17
CA MET A 1 -21.37 37.17 27.97
C MET A 1 -22.29 36.64 26.89
N LYS A 2 -22.32 37.24 25.70
CA LYS A 2 -23.28 36.90 24.65
C LYS A 2 -22.94 35.52 24.11
N SER A 3 -23.85 34.56 24.32
CA SER A 3 -23.75 33.18 23.86
C SER A 3 -23.61 33.15 22.34
N GLU A 4 -22.57 32.51 21.85
CA GLU A 4 -22.33 32.26 20.43
C GLU A 4 -23.55 31.53 19.84
N ALA A 5 -24.20 32.16 18.87
CA ALA A 5 -25.37 31.61 18.24
C ALA A 5 -24.97 30.42 17.37
N GLU A 6 -25.26 29.21 17.85
CA GLU A 6 -25.08 27.99 17.07
C GLU A 6 -25.96 28.04 15.82
N LEU A 7 -25.32 28.05 14.65
CA LEU A 7 -26.00 28.04 13.37
C LEU A 7 -26.81 26.75 13.20
N SER A 8 -28.04 26.88 12.70
CA SER A 8 -28.90 25.74 12.40
C SER A 8 -28.30 24.88 11.27
N ASP A 9 -28.57 23.57 11.26
CA ASP A 9 -28.15 22.66 10.17
C ASP A 9 -28.58 23.16 8.78
N LYS A 10 -29.70 23.91 8.69
CA LYS A 10 -30.13 24.56 7.45
C LYS A 10 -29.15 25.65 6.99
N GLU A 11 -28.68 26.48 7.91
CA GLU A 11 -27.74 27.57 7.63
C GLU A 11 -26.36 27.01 7.25
N TRP A 12 -25.92 25.93 7.93
CA TRP A 12 -24.71 25.19 7.58
C TRP A 12 -24.76 24.60 6.16
N ARG A 13 -25.91 24.07 5.75
CA ARG A 13 -26.10 23.59 4.39
C ARG A 13 -26.16 24.73 3.38
N GLN A 14 -26.71 25.88 3.75
CA GLN A 14 -26.76 27.06 2.89
C GLN A 14 -25.37 27.67 2.66
N MET A 15 -24.54 27.81 3.71
CA MET A 15 -23.16 28.27 3.59
C MET A 15 -22.33 27.36 2.69
N ARG A 16 -22.40 26.04 2.90
CA ARG A 16 -21.67 25.07 2.07
C ARG A 16 -22.02 25.16 0.58
N ARG A 17 -23.27 25.49 0.23
CA ARG A 17 -23.70 25.71 -1.16
C ARG A 17 -23.16 27.01 -1.77
N GLN A 18 -22.78 27.99 -0.95
CA GLN A 18 -22.19 29.25 -1.38
C GLN A 18 -20.67 29.17 -1.45
N MET A 19 -20.02 28.37 -0.59
CA MET A 19 -18.56 28.19 -0.58
C MET A 19 -18.02 27.62 -1.90
N SER A 20 -18.78 26.76 -2.58
CA SER A 20 -18.39 26.22 -3.89
C SER A 20 -18.54 27.22 -5.06
N LYS A 21 -19.03 28.44 -4.80
CA LYS A 21 -19.14 29.54 -5.78
C LYS A 21 -18.05 30.60 -5.58
N LEU A 22 -17.16 30.40 -4.60
CA LEU A 22 -15.99 31.23 -4.42
C LEU A 22 -14.94 30.70 -5.40
N ASP A 23 -14.65 31.47 -6.44
CA ASP A 23 -13.53 31.21 -7.33
C ASP A 23 -12.25 31.54 -6.56
N PHE A 24 -11.56 30.49 -6.11
CA PHE A 24 -10.24 30.62 -5.52
C PHE A 24 -9.21 30.59 -6.65
N ASP A 25 -8.33 31.59 -6.69
CA ASP A 25 -7.17 31.55 -7.57
C ASP A 25 -6.36 30.27 -7.28
N PRO A 26 -5.81 29.60 -8.31
CA PRO A 26 -5.02 28.40 -8.10
C PRO A 26 -3.87 28.72 -7.15
N VAL A 27 -3.74 27.91 -6.09
CA VAL A 27 -2.63 27.99 -5.15
C VAL A 27 -1.34 27.93 -5.98
N PRO A 28 -0.45 28.94 -5.91
CA PRO A 28 0.81 28.88 -6.65
C PRO A 28 1.57 27.62 -6.23
N GLU A 29 2.06 26.87 -7.21
CA GLU A 29 2.80 25.64 -6.96
C GLU A 29 3.94 25.92 -5.98
N THR A 30 3.90 25.27 -4.82
CA THR A 30 4.99 25.35 -3.85
C THR A 30 6.27 24.86 -4.53
N PRO A 31 7.33 25.66 -4.60
CA PRO A 31 8.56 25.25 -5.26
C PRO A 31 9.11 23.99 -4.61
N ALA A 32 9.72 23.13 -5.43
CA ALA A 32 10.34 21.90 -4.95
C ALA A 32 11.32 22.22 -3.82
N LEU A 33 11.04 21.68 -2.63
CA LEU A 33 11.95 21.78 -1.50
C LEU A 33 13.27 21.11 -1.91
N LEU A 34 14.37 21.86 -1.82
CA LEU A 34 15.69 21.33 -2.12
C LEU A 34 15.99 20.14 -1.18
N PRO A 35 16.79 19.16 -1.63
CA PRO A 35 17.23 18.06 -0.77
C PRO A 35 17.77 18.61 0.55
N ARG A 36 17.33 18.01 1.67
CA ARG A 36 17.67 18.45 3.03
C ARG A 36 19.17 18.60 3.27
N SER A 37 20.01 17.90 2.50
CA SER A 37 21.47 18.01 2.53
C SER A 37 22.04 19.38 2.13
N LEU A 38 21.26 20.25 1.47
CA LEU A 38 21.69 21.60 1.07
C LEU A 38 21.39 22.66 2.13
N TYR A 39 20.46 22.39 3.04
CA TYR A 39 20.26 23.18 4.26
C TYR A 39 21.19 22.53 5.29
N GLY A 40 22.27 23.19 5.70
CA GLY A 40 23.35 22.59 6.52
C GLY A 40 22.96 22.06 7.90
N GLU A 41 21.68 21.77 8.15
CA GLU A 41 21.15 21.11 9.34
C GLU A 41 21.52 19.63 9.28
N SER A 42 22.49 19.24 10.11
CA SER A 42 22.73 17.82 10.37
C SER A 42 21.56 17.23 11.15
N ASP A 43 21.20 15.96 10.92
CA ASP A 43 20.10 15.28 11.64
C ASP A 43 20.22 15.36 13.18
N LYS A 44 21.43 15.66 13.69
CA LYS A 44 21.72 15.85 15.12
C LYS A 44 21.18 17.17 15.69
N GLU A 45 21.11 18.23 14.89
CA GLU A 45 20.51 19.51 15.31
C GLU A 45 18.98 19.42 15.33
N LEU A 46 18.38 18.61 14.44
CA LEU A 46 16.93 18.38 14.42
C LEU A 46 16.47 17.43 15.53
N ALA A 47 17.29 16.45 15.92
CA ALA A 47 16.99 15.60 17.08
C ALA A 47 16.87 16.42 18.38
N ALA A 48 17.66 17.50 18.53
CA ALA A 48 17.58 18.41 19.66
C ALA A 48 16.30 19.27 19.67
N ILE A 49 15.70 19.54 18.50
CA ILE A 49 14.44 20.29 18.38
C ILE A 49 13.23 19.37 18.59
N CYS A 50 13.32 18.10 18.17
CA CYS A 50 12.26 17.11 18.41
C CYS A 50 12.16 16.67 19.87
N GLU A 51 13.26 16.66 20.65
CA GLU A 51 13.20 16.32 22.07
C GLU A 51 12.49 17.38 22.94
N GLU A 52 12.31 18.62 22.47
CA GLU A 52 11.59 19.65 23.25
C GLU A 52 10.05 19.56 23.09
N HIS A 53 9.53 18.72 22.20
CA HIS A 53 8.08 18.66 21.91
C HIS A 53 7.44 17.26 21.95
N GLU A 54 8.08 16.28 22.58
CA GLU A 54 7.40 15.01 22.91
C GLU A 54 6.57 15.12 24.20
N LYS A 55 5.34 15.61 24.01
CA LYS A 55 4.20 15.00 24.68
C LYS A 55 3.02 14.95 23.72
N PRO A 56 2.62 13.75 23.26
CA PRO A 56 1.24 13.58 22.87
C PRO A 56 0.64 12.26 23.38
N GLU A 57 -0.44 12.38 24.14
CA GLU A 57 -1.54 11.41 24.03
C GLU A 57 -2.30 11.69 22.73
N GLU A 58 -2.68 10.60 22.05
CA GLU A 58 -3.63 10.47 20.95
C GLU A 58 -3.33 11.23 19.63
N ALA A 59 -2.97 10.46 18.58
CA ALA A 59 -3.85 10.18 17.45
C ALA A 59 -3.07 9.71 16.21
N LEU A 60 -3.64 8.68 15.56
CA LEU A 60 -3.54 8.33 14.14
C LEU A 60 -2.21 7.79 13.60
N GLU A 61 -2.32 6.52 13.20
CA GLU A 61 -2.05 6.05 11.84
C GLU A 61 -0.83 6.63 11.11
N SER A 62 0.17 5.76 10.88
CA SER A 62 0.81 5.77 9.56
C SER A 62 1.23 4.39 9.10
N ALA A 63 0.91 4.18 7.83
CA ALA A 63 1.20 3.03 7.02
C ALA A 63 2.72 2.85 6.81
N VAL A 64 3.14 1.57 6.84
CA VAL A 64 3.97 0.83 5.87
C VAL A 64 5.20 1.60 5.30
N VAL A 65 6.43 1.07 5.37
CA VAL A 65 7.09 0.24 4.34
C VAL A 65 8.50 -0.21 4.80
N ALA A 66 8.88 -1.41 4.35
CA ALA A 66 10.17 -2.14 4.29
C ALA A 66 11.49 -1.31 4.25
N ALA A 67 12.71 -1.82 4.53
CA ALA A 67 13.29 -3.13 4.23
C ALA A 67 14.62 -3.42 4.98
N ASP A 68 14.88 -4.72 5.15
CA ASP A 68 16.15 -5.48 5.15
C ASP A 68 17.36 -5.22 6.11
N ALA A 69 17.56 -6.27 6.93
CA ALA A 69 18.77 -7.06 7.15
C ALA A 69 19.94 -6.51 8.01
N CYS A 70 20.11 -7.10 9.22
CA CYS A 70 21.23 -8.02 9.50
C CYS A 70 21.03 -8.87 10.77
N SER A 71 21.50 -10.11 10.65
CA SER A 71 21.49 -11.25 11.59
C SER A 71 22.40 -11.06 12.81
N ASN A 72 21.99 -11.58 13.99
CA ASN A 72 22.76 -12.60 14.75
C ASN A 72 21.95 -13.23 15.90
N HIS A 73 22.34 -14.47 16.20
CA HIS A 73 21.61 -15.59 16.80
C HIS A 73 21.87 -15.76 18.32
N ASN A 74 21.00 -16.56 18.99
CA ASN A 74 21.14 -17.27 20.29
C ASN A 74 20.68 -16.47 21.55
N ASP A 75 19.87 -16.97 22.51
CA ASP A 75 19.63 -18.34 22.99
C ASP A 75 18.30 -18.51 23.78
N SER A 76 17.81 -19.76 23.79
CA SER A 76 16.99 -20.48 24.81
C SER A 76 15.44 -20.34 24.89
N PRO A 77 14.70 -21.46 24.75
CA PRO A 77 13.31 -21.61 25.17
C PRO A 77 13.21 -22.22 26.59
N THR A 78 12.46 -21.59 27.49
CA THR A 78 12.17 -22.16 28.82
C THR A 78 11.16 -23.29 28.70
N SER A 79 11.67 -24.50 28.82
CA SER A 79 10.94 -25.73 29.12
C SER A 79 10.16 -25.61 30.42
N ARG A 80 8.88 -26.00 30.43
CA ARG A 80 8.17 -26.38 31.65
C ARG A 80 7.39 -27.68 31.43
N SER A 81 8.15 -28.78 31.41
CA SER A 81 7.65 -30.11 31.73
C SER A 81 7.73 -30.29 33.25
N CYS A 82 6.60 -30.57 33.89
CA CYS A 82 6.58 -31.29 35.17
C CYS A 82 5.84 -32.61 34.94
N SER A 83 6.60 -33.68 34.77
CA SER A 83 6.26 -35.00 35.30
C SER A 83 6.04 -34.84 36.82
N GLY A 84 5.11 -35.47 37.51
CA GLY A 84 4.45 -36.76 37.33
C GLY A 84 4.44 -37.41 38.72
N ILE A 85 3.30 -37.88 39.22
CA ILE A 85 3.24 -38.83 40.34
C ILE A 85 2.17 -39.89 40.07
N SER A 86 2.70 -41.06 39.68
CA SER A 86 2.28 -42.46 39.90
C SER A 86 0.85 -42.82 40.37
N PRO A 87 0.21 -43.82 39.73
CA PRO A 87 -0.88 -44.59 40.31
C PRO A 87 -0.35 -45.87 41.00
N GLY A 88 -0.66 -46.06 42.28
CA GLY A 88 -0.22 -47.24 43.04
C GLY A 88 -1.25 -47.66 44.10
N ARG A 89 -1.91 -48.80 43.81
CA ARG A 89 -2.72 -49.67 44.67
C ARG A 89 -2.37 -49.61 46.16
N GLU A 90 -3.38 -49.64 47.05
CA GLU A 90 -3.43 -50.54 48.20
C GLU A 90 -4.88 -50.96 48.54
N SER A 91 -5.00 -52.25 48.85
CA SER A 91 -6.18 -53.03 49.20
C SER A 91 -6.33 -53.02 50.72
N ILE A 92 -7.50 -52.67 51.26
CA ILE A 92 -7.84 -53.00 52.65
C ILE A 92 -9.24 -53.64 52.70
N VAL A 93 -9.22 -54.76 53.40
CA VAL A 93 -10.24 -55.78 53.62
C VAL A 93 -11.33 -55.31 54.59
N LEU A 94 -12.57 -55.69 54.24
CA LEU A 94 -13.72 -56.05 55.07
C LEU A 94 -13.74 -55.63 56.55
N SER A 95 -14.82 -54.95 56.94
CA SER A 95 -15.59 -55.26 58.16
C SER A 95 -17.00 -54.69 58.06
N ALA A 96 -17.99 -55.58 57.93
CA ALA A 96 -19.41 -55.26 58.08
C ALA A 96 -19.77 -55.04 59.56
N PRO A 97 -20.89 -54.35 59.83
CA PRO A 97 -21.88 -54.95 60.72
C PRO A 97 -23.31 -54.86 60.18
N ILE A 98 -23.88 -56.05 59.97
CA ILE A 98 -25.21 -56.53 60.36
C ILE A 98 -26.34 -55.49 60.50
N ARG A 99 -27.30 -55.61 59.57
CA ARG A 99 -28.77 -55.52 59.70
C ARG A 99 -29.36 -54.56 60.77
N SER A 100 -30.14 -53.60 60.27
CA SER A 100 -31.53 -53.48 60.71
C SER A 100 -32.42 -53.14 59.51
N ALA A 101 -33.29 -54.08 59.16
CA ALA A 101 -34.37 -53.87 58.22
C ALA A 101 -35.39 -52.90 58.83
N ILE A 102 -35.63 -51.78 58.14
CA ILE A 102 -36.85 -50.99 58.29
C ILE A 102 -37.38 -50.82 56.86
N PRO A 103 -38.51 -51.44 56.49
CA PRO A 103 -39.16 -51.12 55.22
C PRO A 103 -39.97 -49.83 55.43
N ALA A 104 -39.30 -48.68 55.39
CA ALA A 104 -39.97 -47.40 55.30
C ALA A 104 -40.25 -47.11 53.82
N SER A 105 -41.39 -47.63 53.35
CA SER A 105 -42.01 -47.25 52.09
C SER A 105 -42.31 -45.74 52.09
N TYR A 106 -41.50 -44.95 51.40
CA TYR A 106 -41.81 -43.59 50.92
C TYR A 106 -41.25 -43.43 49.49
N PRO A 107 -41.86 -42.59 48.63
CA PRO A 107 -41.76 -42.74 47.18
C PRO A 107 -40.49 -42.06 46.62
N ASP A 108 -39.43 -42.83 46.38
CA ASP A 108 -38.22 -42.36 45.68
C ASP A 108 -38.45 -42.01 44.20
N ASP A 109 -39.57 -42.46 43.63
CA ASP A 109 -39.94 -42.23 42.23
C ASP A 109 -40.21 -40.75 41.87
N ILE A 110 -40.52 -39.89 42.85
CA ILE A 110 -40.89 -38.49 42.58
C ILE A 110 -39.65 -37.61 42.43
N ASN A 111 -38.62 -37.82 43.27
CA ASN A 111 -37.36 -37.07 43.21
C ASN A 111 -36.52 -37.45 41.97
N GLN A 112 -36.51 -38.73 41.58
CA GLN A 112 -35.77 -39.20 40.41
C GLN A 112 -36.36 -38.65 39.10
N LYS A 113 -37.70 -38.59 39.00
CA LYS A 113 -38.41 -38.00 37.85
C LYS A 113 -38.27 -36.49 37.77
N GLN A 114 -38.07 -35.79 38.89
CA GLN A 114 -37.77 -34.35 38.89
C GLN A 114 -36.34 -34.08 38.43
N SER A 115 -35.37 -34.85 38.96
CA SER A 115 -33.96 -34.79 38.53
C SER A 115 -33.79 -35.07 37.03
N GLU A 116 -34.50 -36.06 36.47
CA GLU A 116 -34.43 -36.38 35.05
C GLU A 116 -35.01 -35.28 34.17
N LYS A 117 -36.12 -34.64 34.59
CA LYS A 117 -36.71 -33.48 33.88
C LYS A 117 -35.76 -32.27 33.89
N GLU A 118 -35.04 -32.05 34.97
CA GLU A 118 -34.04 -31.00 35.07
C GLU A 118 -32.82 -31.30 34.20
N ALA A 119 -32.35 -32.55 34.17
CA ALA A 119 -31.27 -32.99 33.29
C ALA A 119 -31.63 -32.85 31.80
N ILE A 120 -32.87 -33.17 31.41
CA ILE A 120 -33.36 -32.97 30.04
C ILE A 120 -33.40 -31.47 29.69
N LYS A 121 -33.90 -30.62 30.60
CA LYS A 121 -33.91 -29.16 30.40
C LYS A 121 -32.51 -28.59 30.24
N ALA A 122 -31.55 -29.02 31.06
CA ALA A 122 -30.15 -28.62 30.95
C ALA A 122 -29.57 -29.01 29.57
N ARG A 123 -29.78 -30.26 29.12
CA ARG A 123 -29.33 -30.70 27.79
C ARG A 123 -29.95 -29.92 26.64
N VAL A 124 -31.23 -29.55 26.75
CA VAL A 124 -31.92 -28.72 25.73
C VAL A 124 -31.32 -27.31 25.70
N LEU A 125 -31.05 -26.70 26.85
CA LEU A 125 -30.41 -25.40 26.93
C LEU A 125 -28.98 -25.44 26.37
N ASP A 126 -28.20 -26.46 26.70
CA ASP A 126 -26.86 -26.65 26.15
C ASP A 126 -26.88 -26.82 24.63
N ALA A 127 -27.83 -27.60 24.10
CA ALA A 127 -28.01 -27.76 22.66
C ALA A 127 -28.40 -26.43 21.98
N GLN A 128 -29.27 -25.63 22.59
CA GLN A 128 -29.61 -24.28 22.08
C GLN A 128 -28.41 -23.35 22.11
N LEU A 129 -27.61 -23.37 23.18
CA LEU A 129 -26.40 -22.55 23.29
C LEU A 129 -25.37 -22.95 22.23
N ALA A 130 -25.16 -24.26 22.02
CA ALA A 130 -24.27 -24.77 20.98
C ALA A 130 -24.74 -24.37 19.56
N MET A 131 -26.05 -24.45 19.29
CA MET A 131 -26.62 -23.97 18.03
C MET A 131 -26.43 -22.47 17.83
N ALA A 132 -26.62 -21.67 18.87
CA ALA A 132 -26.41 -20.22 18.82
C ALA A 132 -24.94 -19.88 18.54
N GLN A 133 -24.00 -20.53 19.22
CA GLN A 133 -22.57 -20.37 18.99
C GLN A 133 -22.17 -20.73 17.56
N GLU A 134 -22.66 -21.86 17.04
CA GLU A 134 -22.37 -22.27 15.67
C GLU A 134 -23.00 -21.31 14.64
N ALA A 135 -24.19 -20.79 14.90
CA ALA A 135 -24.80 -19.75 14.06
C ALA A 135 -23.95 -18.47 14.03
N THR A 136 -23.46 -18.01 15.18
CA THR A 136 -22.55 -16.87 15.28
C THR A 136 -21.23 -17.13 14.53
N ARG A 137 -20.63 -18.32 14.70
CA ARG A 137 -19.40 -18.70 14.01
C ARG A 137 -19.58 -18.64 12.48
N ARG A 138 -20.69 -19.16 11.97
CA ARG A 138 -21.03 -19.10 10.53
C ARG A 138 -21.25 -17.68 10.05
N SER A 139 -21.97 -16.86 10.83
CA SER A 139 -22.21 -15.45 10.51
C SER A 139 -20.90 -14.66 10.39
N ILE A 140 -19.99 -14.81 11.37
CA ILE A 140 -18.68 -14.16 11.36
C ILE A 140 -17.86 -14.61 10.16
N MET A 141 -17.82 -15.92 9.89
CA MET A 141 -17.09 -16.45 8.74
C MET A 141 -17.63 -15.92 7.41
N SER A 142 -18.95 -15.86 7.25
CA SER A 142 -19.59 -15.30 6.05
C SER A 142 -19.24 -13.82 5.88
N ALA A 143 -19.35 -13.01 6.94
CA ALA A 143 -19.02 -11.60 6.91
C ALA A 143 -17.55 -11.37 6.55
N PHE A 144 -16.62 -12.19 7.05
CA PHE A 144 -15.21 -12.12 6.70
C PHE A 144 -14.96 -12.43 5.22
N MET A 145 -15.60 -13.48 4.69
CA MET A 145 -15.48 -13.85 3.27
C MET A 145 -16.06 -12.76 2.36
N GLU A 146 -17.19 -12.16 2.74
CA GLU A 146 -17.79 -11.03 2.04
C GLU A 146 -16.88 -9.79 2.06
N LEU A 147 -16.29 -9.47 3.22
CA LEU A 147 -15.36 -8.35 3.35
C LEU A 147 -14.14 -8.55 2.45
N ARG A 148 -13.58 -9.77 2.42
CA ARG A 148 -12.47 -10.12 1.55
C ARG A 148 -12.84 -9.97 0.08
N ALA A 149 -14.04 -10.42 -0.31
CA ALA A 149 -14.53 -10.29 -1.68
C ALA A 149 -14.77 -8.82 -2.07
N LYS A 150 -15.30 -8.00 -1.16
CA LYS A 150 -15.46 -6.55 -1.37
C LYS A 150 -14.11 -5.88 -1.57
N LYS A 151 -13.15 -6.13 -0.68
CA LYS A 151 -11.78 -5.60 -0.80
C LYS A 151 -11.16 -5.90 -2.17
N THR A 152 -11.26 -7.14 -2.65
CA THR A 152 -10.72 -7.49 -3.97
C THR A 152 -11.42 -6.77 -5.14
N LYS A 153 -12.73 -6.51 -5.03
CA LYS A 153 -13.49 -5.78 -6.04
C LYS A 153 -13.12 -4.30 -6.04
N ASP A 154 -13.01 -3.71 -4.86
CA ASP A 154 -12.64 -2.31 -4.69
C ASP A 154 -11.22 -2.05 -5.22
N GLU A 155 -10.26 -2.92 -4.89
CA GLU A 155 -8.90 -2.81 -5.45
C GLU A 155 -8.88 -2.96 -6.98
N ALA A 156 -9.68 -3.85 -7.56
CA ALA A 156 -9.78 -4.00 -9.01
C ALA A 156 -10.39 -2.74 -9.67
N LEU A 157 -11.39 -2.15 -9.02
CA LEU A 157 -12.04 -0.93 -9.47
C LEU A 157 -11.09 0.27 -9.39
N GLU A 158 -10.29 0.40 -8.33
CA GLU A 158 -9.26 1.45 -8.23
C GLU A 158 -8.17 1.28 -9.28
N ARG A 159 -7.68 0.05 -9.52
CA ARG A 159 -6.75 -0.22 -10.64
C ARG A 159 -7.36 0.16 -11.98
N SER A 160 -8.64 -0.11 -12.20
CA SER A 160 -9.34 0.26 -13.43
C SER A 160 -9.48 1.77 -13.59
N LYS A 161 -9.80 2.50 -12.52
CA LYS A 161 -9.89 3.97 -12.54
C LYS A 161 -8.54 4.60 -12.89
N LEU A 162 -7.47 4.16 -12.24
CA LEU A 162 -6.11 4.63 -12.53
C LEU A 162 -5.70 4.31 -13.97
N SER A 163 -5.99 3.10 -14.45
CA SER A 163 -5.73 2.72 -15.84
C SER A 163 -6.51 3.58 -16.83
N ALA A 164 -7.78 3.91 -16.54
CA ALA A 164 -8.60 4.75 -17.40
C ALA A 164 -8.12 6.20 -17.41
N ALA A 165 -7.75 6.74 -16.24
CA ALA A 165 -7.22 8.10 -16.12
C ALA A 165 -5.98 8.30 -16.99
N HIS A 166 -5.06 7.33 -17.00
CA HIS A 166 -3.78 7.45 -17.71
C HIS A 166 -3.87 7.03 -19.19
N MET A 167 -5.00 6.49 -19.66
CA MET A 167 -5.14 5.97 -21.02
C MET A 167 -4.93 7.08 -22.08
N THR A 168 -5.52 8.26 -21.84
CA THR A 168 -5.43 9.42 -22.73
C THR A 168 -4.00 9.96 -22.79
N ASP A 169 -3.31 10.03 -21.65
CA ASP A 169 -1.93 10.51 -21.58
C ASP A 169 -0.98 9.58 -22.31
N VAL A 170 -1.13 8.26 -22.11
CA VAL A 170 -0.37 7.25 -22.84
C VAL A 170 -0.61 7.35 -24.35
N ALA A 171 -1.84 7.58 -24.79
CA ALA A 171 -2.15 7.77 -26.21
C ALA A 171 -1.49 9.04 -26.77
N THR A 172 -1.55 10.13 -26.01
CA THR A 172 -0.93 11.42 -26.37
C THR A 172 0.59 11.31 -26.47
N LEU A 173 1.24 10.69 -25.48
CA LEU A 173 2.67 10.42 -25.48
C LEU A 173 3.08 9.52 -26.65
N LYS A 174 2.33 8.45 -26.93
CA LYS A 174 2.59 7.58 -28.10
C LYS A 174 2.51 8.36 -29.41
N ASN A 175 1.53 9.24 -29.56
CA ASN A 175 1.41 10.09 -30.74
C ASN A 175 2.58 11.08 -30.84
N LYS A 176 2.97 11.70 -29.72
CA LYS A 176 4.12 12.62 -29.68
C LYS A 176 5.43 11.92 -30.04
N VAL A 177 5.65 10.70 -29.55
CA VAL A 177 6.81 9.89 -29.92
C VAL A 177 6.82 9.59 -31.43
N LYS A 178 5.69 9.24 -32.03
CA LYS A 178 5.59 9.03 -33.48
C LYS A 178 5.90 10.31 -34.26
N GLU A 179 5.33 11.44 -33.84
CA GLU A 179 5.56 12.75 -34.45
C GLU A 179 7.05 13.15 -34.38
N LEU A 180 7.68 12.99 -33.21
CA LEU A 180 9.10 13.30 -33.01
C LEU A 180 10.00 12.40 -33.86
N LYS A 181 9.71 11.09 -33.93
CA LYS A 181 10.45 10.17 -34.82
C LYS A 181 10.40 10.64 -36.28
N LEU A 182 9.22 11.05 -36.75
CA LEU A 182 9.07 11.58 -38.11
C LEU A 182 9.88 12.86 -38.31
N ARG A 183 9.84 13.79 -37.35
CA ARG A 183 10.62 15.04 -37.43
C ARG A 183 12.12 14.79 -37.42
N VAL A 184 12.60 13.86 -36.61
CA VAL A 184 14.02 13.47 -36.58
C VAL A 184 14.45 12.92 -37.92
N ALA A 185 13.71 11.96 -38.48
CA ALA A 185 14.03 11.40 -39.80
C ALA A 185 14.05 12.47 -40.91
N GLN A 186 13.09 13.42 -40.89
CA GLN A 186 13.08 14.54 -41.84
C GLN A 186 14.27 15.49 -41.64
N ALA A 187 14.66 15.75 -40.40
CA ALA A 187 15.80 16.62 -40.08
C ALA A 187 17.13 15.97 -40.49
N GLU A 188 17.27 14.67 -40.28
CA GLU A 188 18.43 13.87 -40.72
C GLU A 188 18.55 13.88 -42.25
N ALA A 189 17.47 13.59 -42.98
CA ALA A 189 17.47 13.64 -44.45
C ALA A 189 17.85 15.03 -45.00
N LYS A 190 17.37 16.11 -44.36
CA LYS A 190 17.77 17.48 -44.73
C LYS A 190 19.24 17.75 -44.45
N ARG A 191 19.76 17.25 -43.32
CA ARG A 191 21.17 17.38 -42.95
C ARG A 191 22.06 16.64 -43.96
N GLU A 192 21.71 15.41 -44.31
CA GLU A 192 22.42 14.62 -45.33
C GLU A 192 22.42 15.32 -46.68
N GLN A 193 21.29 15.90 -47.10
CA GLN A 193 21.22 16.67 -48.34
C GLN A 193 22.14 17.91 -48.31
N GLN A 194 22.20 18.61 -47.18
CA GLN A 194 23.08 19.77 -47.00
C GLN A 194 24.56 19.36 -47.01
N GLU A 195 24.90 18.25 -46.36
CA GLU A 195 26.26 17.69 -46.35
C GLU A 195 26.71 17.28 -47.76
N LEU A 196 25.85 16.61 -48.53
CA LEU A 196 26.13 16.27 -49.93
C LEU A 196 26.37 17.50 -50.82
N LEU A 197 25.62 18.57 -50.58
CA LEU A 197 25.81 19.84 -51.30
C LEU A 197 27.15 20.47 -50.94
N LEU A 198 27.47 20.54 -49.64
CA LEU A 198 28.76 21.06 -49.17
C LEU A 198 29.93 20.28 -49.76
N ASP A 199 29.86 18.95 -49.79
CA ASP A 199 30.89 18.09 -50.38
C ASP A 199 31.11 18.40 -51.87
N ARG A 200 30.01 18.53 -52.65
CA ARG A 200 30.09 18.92 -54.07
C ARG A 200 30.68 20.32 -54.26
N PHE A 201 30.32 21.29 -53.42
CA PHE A 201 30.90 22.64 -53.49
C PHE A 201 32.40 22.61 -53.17
N SER A 202 32.80 21.89 -52.12
CA SER A 202 34.21 21.69 -51.76
C SER A 202 35.00 21.07 -52.90
N GLU A 203 34.47 20.02 -53.54
CA GLU A 203 35.10 19.38 -54.71
C GLU A 203 35.24 20.35 -55.89
N LEU A 204 34.19 21.14 -56.18
CA LEU A 204 34.21 22.13 -57.26
C LEU A 204 35.25 23.22 -57.01
N THR A 205 35.32 23.75 -55.78
CA THR A 205 36.29 24.77 -55.38
C THR A 205 37.72 24.22 -55.45
N ALA A 206 37.95 22.99 -54.97
CA ALA A 206 39.26 22.35 -55.06
C ALA A 206 39.71 22.17 -56.52
N LYS A 207 38.83 21.66 -57.40
CA LYS A 207 39.10 21.53 -58.84
C LYS A 207 39.41 22.88 -59.49
N GLN A 208 38.68 23.94 -59.13
CA GLN A 208 38.93 25.28 -59.66
C GLN A 208 40.27 25.84 -59.20
N SER A 209 40.64 25.66 -57.92
CA SER A 209 41.96 26.03 -57.39
C SER A 209 43.08 25.36 -58.18
N HIS A 210 43.02 24.04 -58.34
CA HIS A 210 44.02 23.30 -59.11
C HIS A 210 44.10 23.78 -60.55
N ARG A 211 42.97 24.03 -61.22
CA ARG A 211 42.96 24.55 -62.59
C ARG A 211 43.65 25.92 -62.70
N ASN A 212 43.49 26.79 -61.70
CA ASN A 212 44.16 28.09 -61.65
C ASN A 212 45.67 27.93 -61.40
N GLU A 213 46.09 27.00 -60.55
CA GLU A 213 47.52 26.68 -60.31
C GLU A 213 48.20 26.17 -61.59
N TYR A 214 47.57 25.24 -62.32
CA TYR A 214 48.10 24.75 -63.60
C TYR A 214 48.14 25.82 -64.69
N ALA A 215 47.16 26.72 -64.76
CA ALA A 215 47.16 27.83 -65.71
C ALA A 215 48.31 28.82 -65.42
N PHE A 216 48.60 29.09 -64.15
CA PHE A 216 49.71 29.96 -63.75
C PHE A 216 51.08 29.31 -64.05
N ALA A 217 51.22 28.00 -63.77
CA ALA A 217 52.44 27.25 -64.09
C ALA A 217 52.70 27.11 -65.61
N GLY A 218 51.64 26.93 -66.41
CA GLY A 218 51.74 26.85 -67.87
C GLY A 218 52.06 28.19 -68.56
N GLY A 219 51.58 29.30 -68.01
CA GLY A 219 51.91 30.65 -68.50
C GLY A 219 53.37 31.05 -68.25
N ALA A 220 53.93 30.64 -67.10
CA ALA A 220 55.33 30.90 -66.77
C ALA A 220 56.33 30.16 -67.69
N GLN A 221 55.97 29.00 -68.24
CA GLN A 221 56.83 28.25 -69.17
C GLN A 221 56.89 28.84 -70.59
N GLN A 222 55.92 29.67 -71.01
CA GLN A 222 55.96 30.31 -72.33
C GLN A 222 56.79 31.60 -72.37
N LEU A 223 57.03 32.24 -71.23
CA LEU A 223 57.84 33.47 -71.17
C LEU A 223 59.36 33.23 -71.15
N ASN A 224 59.81 31.98 -71.00
CA ASN A 224 61.24 31.61 -70.97
C ASN A 224 61.77 31.03 -72.31
N LYS A 225 61.00 31.14 -73.40
CA LYS A 225 61.38 30.63 -74.74
C LYS A 225 61.49 31.72 -75.83
N ARG A 226 61.59 33.00 -75.44
CA ARG A 226 61.90 34.08 -76.39
C ARG A 226 63.31 34.61 -76.17
#